data_AF-A0A0A9BUF6-F1
#
_entry.id   AF-A0A0A9BUF6-F1
#
_cell.length_a   1.000
_cell.length_b   1.000
_cell.length_c   1.000
_cell.angle_alpha   90.00
_cell.angle_beta   90.00
_cell.angle_gamma   90.00
#
_symmetry.space_group_name_H-M   'P 1'
#
loop_
_entity.id
_entity.type
_entity.pdbx_description
1 polymer ?
#
loop_
_entity_poly.entity_id
_entity_poly.type
_entity_poly.pdbx_seq_one_letter_code
_entity_poly.pdbx_strand_id
1 'polypeptide(L)'
;MSNETKGILSNQNVIAVNQDELGVQGHKVQQDGDQEVWAGPLSGGRVALVLWNRGPAEASITASWSSIGFNSSTVVDAHDLWTDEVTSSVQGELEESVDSHACKMYVLTPK
;
A
#
# COMPACT_ATOMS: atom_id res chain seq x y z
N MET A 1 -10.76 -14.93 20.57
CA MET A 1 -10.28 -13.94 19.58
C MET A 1 -11.01 -12.64 19.84
N SER A 2 -10.29 -11.51 19.92
CA SER A 2 -10.95 -10.21 20.10
C SER A 2 -11.53 -9.72 18.77
N ASN A 3 -12.41 -8.71 18.81
CA ASN A 3 -12.99 -8.14 17.59
C ASN A 3 -11.92 -7.47 16.73
N GLU A 4 -10.91 -6.88 17.35
CA GLU A 4 -9.77 -6.23 16.69
C GLU A 4 -8.94 -7.29 15.94
N THR A 5 -8.57 -8.39 16.61
CA THR A 5 -7.85 -9.50 15.95
C THR A 5 -8.66 -10.08 14.80
N LYS A 6 -9.98 -10.25 14.99
CA LYS A 6 -10.85 -10.73 13.92
C LYS A 6 -10.83 -9.76 12.74
N GLY A 7 -11.02 -8.47 12.99
CA GLY A 7 -11.05 -7.43 11.96
C GLY A 7 -9.78 -7.41 11.12
N ILE A 8 -8.61 -7.51 11.75
CA ILE A 8 -7.33 -7.58 11.05
C ILE A 8 -7.23 -8.86 10.19
N LEU A 9 -7.53 -10.03 10.77
CA LEU A 9 -7.35 -11.31 10.07
C LEU A 9 -8.40 -11.60 9.01
N SER A 10 -9.61 -11.04 9.13
CA SER A 10 -10.73 -11.30 8.21
C SER A 10 -10.96 -10.20 7.19
N ASN A 11 -10.04 -9.23 7.06
CA ASN A 11 -10.16 -8.18 6.06
C ASN A 11 -10.07 -8.77 4.64
N GLN A 12 -11.20 -8.76 3.92
CA GLN A 12 -11.31 -9.40 2.60
C GLN A 12 -10.43 -8.73 1.55
N ASN A 13 -10.23 -7.41 1.63
CA ASN A 13 -9.41 -6.68 0.68
C ASN A 13 -7.92 -7.03 0.84
N VAL A 14 -7.44 -7.13 2.07
CA VAL A 14 -6.06 -7.58 2.36
C VAL A 14 -5.86 -9.05 1.97
N ILE A 15 -6.85 -9.91 2.24
CA ILE A 15 -6.81 -11.32 1.81
C ILE A 15 -6.77 -11.41 0.28
N ALA A 16 -7.51 -10.56 -0.45
CA ALA A 16 -7.50 -10.57 -1.91
C ALA A 16 -6.11 -10.26 -2.50
N VAL A 17 -5.32 -9.40 -1.86
CA VAL A 17 -3.92 -9.17 -2.25
C VAL A 17 -3.08 -10.43 -2.08
N ASN A 18 -3.25 -11.15 -0.96
CA ASN A 18 -2.55 -12.40 -0.74
C ASN A 18 -2.98 -13.52 -1.71
N GLN A 19 -4.23 -13.51 -2.13
CA GLN A 19 -4.83 -14.50 -3.03
C GLN A 19 -4.84 -14.05 -4.49
N ASP A 20 -4.07 -13.02 -4.84
CA ASP A 20 -4.04 -12.50 -6.20
C ASP A 20 -3.50 -13.56 -7.18
N GLU A 21 -4.21 -13.74 -8.30
CA GLU A 21 -3.93 -14.80 -9.28
C GLU A 21 -2.56 -14.66 -9.97
N LEU A 22 -1.99 -13.45 -9.96
CA LEU A 22 -0.66 -13.23 -10.51
C LEU A 22 0.43 -13.93 -9.66
N GLY A 23 0.17 -14.11 -8.36
CA GLY A 23 1.03 -14.87 -7.45
C GLY A 23 2.45 -14.31 -7.29
N VAL A 24 2.66 -13.02 -7.56
CA VAL A 24 3.97 -12.38 -7.48
C VAL A 24 4.18 -11.82 -6.07
N GLN A 25 5.29 -12.20 -5.46
CA GLN A 25 5.67 -11.71 -4.14
C GLN A 25 6.07 -10.22 -4.20
N GLY A 26 5.51 -9.41 -3.29
CA GLY A 26 5.94 -8.03 -3.08
C GLY A 26 7.35 -7.95 -2.49
N HIS A 27 8.03 -6.83 -2.72
CA HIS A 27 9.38 -6.58 -2.21
C HIS A 27 9.51 -5.13 -1.73
N LYS A 28 10.53 -4.88 -0.92
CA LYS A 28 10.86 -3.53 -0.49
C LYS A 28 11.43 -2.75 -1.67
N VAL A 29 10.84 -1.60 -1.98
CA VAL A 29 11.26 -0.74 -3.09
C VAL A 29 11.99 0.51 -2.61
N GLN A 30 11.77 0.93 -1.37
CA GLN A 30 12.41 2.09 -0.76
C GLN A 30 12.60 1.86 0.74
N GLN A 31 13.70 2.41 1.27
CA GLN A 31 13.94 2.50 2.70
C GLN A 31 14.69 3.80 2.98
N ASP A 32 14.15 4.62 3.88
CA ASP A 32 14.82 5.78 4.45
C ASP A 32 14.76 5.67 5.98
N GLY A 33 15.90 5.38 6.60
CA GLY A 33 15.94 5.05 8.03
C GLY A 33 14.97 3.92 8.40
N ASP A 34 13.96 4.28 9.20
CA ASP A 34 12.90 3.40 9.69
C ASP A 34 11.62 3.44 8.83
N GLN A 35 11.56 4.28 7.81
CA GLN A 35 10.43 4.37 6.88
C GLN A 35 10.69 3.47 5.67
N GLU A 36 9.75 2.57 5.39
CA GLU A 36 9.85 1.61 4.29
C GLU A 36 8.66 1.72 3.35
N VAL A 37 8.92 1.53 2.06
CA VAL A 37 7.89 1.32 1.05
C VAL A 37 8.07 -0.07 0.47
N TRP A 38 6.99 -0.86 0.49
CA TRP A 38 6.92 -2.16 -0.13
C TRP A 38 5.88 -2.14 -1.24
N ALA A 39 6.19 -2.78 -2.36
CA ALA A 39 5.26 -2.88 -3.46
C ALA A 39 5.35 -4.22 -4.18
N GLY A 40 4.26 -4.61 -4.83
CA GLY A 40 4.20 -5.81 -5.67
C GLY A 40 3.12 -5.67 -6.73
N PRO A 41 3.36 -6.16 -7.96
CA PRO A 41 2.34 -6.16 -9.00
C PRO A 41 1.24 -7.16 -8.63
N LEU A 42 0.01 -6.79 -8.97
CA LEU A 42 -1.18 -7.62 -8.88
C LEU A 42 -1.78 -7.83 -10.27
N SER A 43 -2.75 -8.73 -10.38
CA SER A 43 -3.47 -8.96 -11.63
C SER A 43 -4.18 -7.70 -12.13
N GLY A 44 -4.32 -7.59 -13.46
CA GLY A 44 -4.94 -6.43 -14.10
C GLY A 44 -4.08 -5.16 -14.09
N GLY A 45 -2.76 -5.27 -13.88
CA GLY A 45 -1.85 -4.12 -13.87
C GLY A 45 -1.95 -3.25 -12.61
N ARG A 46 -2.66 -3.74 -11.58
CA ARG A 46 -2.75 -3.10 -10.27
C ARG A 46 -1.45 -3.30 -9.49
N VAL A 47 -1.27 -2.51 -8.43
CA VAL A 47 -0.12 -2.62 -7.53
C VAL A 47 -0.60 -2.65 -6.08
N ALA A 48 -0.12 -3.61 -5.30
CA ALA A 48 -0.20 -3.56 -3.84
C ALA A 48 0.91 -2.64 -3.34
N LEU A 49 0.59 -1.71 -2.45
CA LEU A 49 1.51 -0.77 -1.84
C LEU A 49 1.37 -0.83 -0.32
N VAL A 50 2.49 -0.86 0.39
CA VAL A 50 2.54 -0.73 1.86
C VAL A 50 3.54 0.35 2.24
N LEU A 51 3.08 1.31 3.03
CA LEU A 51 3.90 2.33 3.68
C LEU A 51 4.06 1.91 5.13
N TRP A 52 5.28 1.59 5.54
CA TRP A 52 5.54 1.00 6.86
C TRP A 52 6.51 1.87 7.65
N ASN A 53 6.03 2.40 8.77
CA ASN A 53 6.85 3.12 9.72
C ASN A 53 7.35 2.17 10.82
N ARG A 54 8.64 1.87 10.83
CA ARG A 54 9.29 1.05 11.87
C ARG A 54 9.80 1.88 13.04
N GLY A 55 9.64 3.20 12.97
CA GLY A 55 10.17 4.15 13.94
C GLY A 55 9.25 4.38 15.14
N PRO A 56 9.78 4.99 16.21
CA PRO A 56 9.07 5.20 17.47
C PRO A 56 8.11 6.42 17.47
N ALA A 57 8.04 7.17 16.37
CA ALA A 57 7.20 8.36 16.23
C ALA A 57 6.49 8.35 14.86
N GLU A 58 5.38 9.08 14.75
CA GLU A 58 4.69 9.32 13.49
C GLU A 58 5.66 9.92 12.45
N ALA A 59 5.56 9.48 11.20
CA ALA A 59 6.39 9.96 10.10
C ALA A 59 5.59 10.00 8.79
N SER A 60 5.90 10.98 7.94
CA SER A 60 5.40 11.01 6.57
C SER A 60 6.21 10.04 5.70
N ILE A 61 5.52 9.24 4.87
CA ILE A 61 6.15 8.30 3.94
C ILE A 61 5.55 8.54 2.56
N THR A 62 6.43 8.77 1.58
CA THR A 62 6.06 8.98 0.17
C THR A 62 6.45 7.80 -0.70
N ALA A 63 5.52 7.29 -1.50
CA ALA A 63 5.76 6.32 -2.55
C ALA A 63 5.60 6.97 -3.93
N SER A 64 6.71 7.15 -4.64
CA SER A 64 6.71 7.67 -6.01
C SER A 64 6.42 6.58 -7.04
N TRP A 65 5.72 6.89 -8.12
CA TRP A 65 5.36 5.92 -9.18
C TRP A 65 6.58 5.24 -9.82
N SER A 66 7.69 5.97 -9.93
CA SER A 66 8.96 5.46 -10.43
C SER A 66 9.55 4.33 -9.59
N SER A 67 9.23 4.24 -8.28
CA SER A 67 9.73 3.17 -7.41
C SER A 67 8.84 1.94 -7.38
N ILE A 68 7.57 2.07 -7.80
CA ILE A 68 6.57 1.00 -7.70
C ILE A 68 6.12 0.43 -9.06
N GLY A 69 6.80 0.82 -10.14
CA GLY A 69 6.58 0.25 -11.48
C GLY A 69 5.52 0.96 -12.33
N PHE A 70 5.07 2.15 -11.93
CA PHE A 70 4.20 3.00 -12.74
C PHE A 70 4.99 4.08 -13.49
N ASN A 71 4.41 4.57 -14.60
CA ASN A 71 4.89 5.80 -15.22
C ASN A 71 4.44 6.99 -14.36
N SER A 72 5.23 8.06 -14.32
CA SER A 72 4.91 9.27 -13.53
C SER A 72 3.58 9.93 -13.95
N SER A 73 3.16 9.73 -15.21
CA SER A 73 1.89 10.22 -15.73
C SER A 73 0.70 9.28 -15.48
N THR A 74 0.92 8.08 -14.93
CA THR A 74 -0.17 7.14 -14.65
C THR A 74 -1.09 7.70 -13.57
N VAL A 75 -2.38 7.79 -13.90
CA VAL A 75 -3.44 8.16 -12.96
C VAL A 75 -4.06 6.88 -12.43
N VAL A 76 -4.21 6.78 -11.11
CA VAL A 76 -4.77 5.60 -10.44
C VAL A 76 -5.92 6.00 -9.50
N ASP A 77 -6.76 5.04 -9.17
CA ASP A 77 -7.53 5.08 -7.92
C ASP A 77 -6.74 4.35 -6.84
N ALA A 78 -6.59 4.98 -5.67
CA ALA A 78 -5.90 4.42 -4.51
C ALA A 78 -6.92 3.99 -3.45
N HIS A 79 -7.05 2.69 -3.22
CA HIS A 79 -7.97 2.10 -2.23
C HIS A 79 -7.20 1.77 -0.95
N ASP A 80 -7.46 2.49 0.15
CA ASP A 80 -6.92 2.17 1.48
C ASP A 80 -7.63 0.93 2.02
N LEU A 81 -6.88 -0.15 2.23
CA LEU A 81 -7.47 -1.44 2.59
C LEU A 81 -7.86 -1.53 4.07
N TRP A 82 -7.35 -0.63 4.92
CA TRP A 82 -7.70 -0.60 6.34
C TRP A 82 -8.95 0.23 6.60
N THR A 83 -9.16 1.33 5.87
CA THR A 83 -10.34 2.20 6.00
C THR A 83 -11.45 1.90 4.99
N ASP A 84 -11.15 1.15 3.93
CA ASP A 84 -12.02 0.87 2.78
C ASP A 84 -12.38 2.14 1.96
N GLU A 85 -11.60 3.22 2.12
CA GLU A 85 -11.79 4.46 1.37
C GLU A 85 -11.02 4.44 0.05
N VAL A 86 -11.60 5.06 -0.99
CA VAL A 86 -10.98 5.17 -2.31
C VAL A 86 -10.72 6.63 -2.63
N THR A 87 -9.45 6.98 -2.78
CA THR A 87 -9.00 8.28 -3.28
C THR A 87 -8.78 8.18 -4.78
N SER A 88 -9.62 8.87 -5.54
CA SER A 88 -9.56 8.82 -6.99
C SER A 88 -8.56 9.80 -7.60
N SER A 89 -8.02 9.42 -8.76
CA SER A 89 -7.18 10.27 -9.60
C SER A 89 -5.87 10.71 -8.97
N VAL A 90 -5.23 9.81 -8.20
CA VAL A 90 -3.88 10.00 -7.67
C VAL A 90 -2.86 9.82 -8.80
N GLN A 91 -1.81 10.64 -8.83
CA GLN A 91 -0.82 10.64 -9.91
C GLN A 91 0.56 11.01 -9.36
N GLY A 92 1.60 10.37 -9.89
CA GLY A 92 2.99 10.69 -9.62
C GLY A 92 3.50 10.09 -8.31
N GLU A 93 2.77 10.26 -7.22
CA GLU A 93 3.12 9.75 -5.90
C GLU A 93 1.91 9.66 -4.96
N LEU A 94 2.08 8.95 -3.85
CA LEU A 94 1.18 8.92 -2.72
C LEU A 94 1.98 9.16 -1.43
N GLU A 95 1.59 10.17 -0.65
CA GLU A 95 2.21 10.52 0.63
C GLU A 95 1.19 10.38 1.75
N GLU A 96 1.59 9.75 2.85
CA GLU A 96 0.73 9.50 4.00
C GLU A 96 1.48 9.69 5.32
N SER A 97 0.77 10.17 6.33
CA SER A 97 1.23 10.16 7.72
C SER A 97 1.00 8.79 8.33
N VAL A 98 2.06 8.14 8.81
CA VAL A 98 1.99 6.79 9.36
C VAL A 98 2.46 6.79 10.81
N ASP A 99 1.57 6.38 11.71
CA ASP A 99 1.85 6.25 13.15
C ASP A 99 3.06 5.35 13.44
N SER A 100 3.62 5.51 14.64
CA SER A 100 4.71 4.65 15.11
C SER A 100 4.35 3.18 15.03
N HIS A 101 5.23 2.39 14.42
CA HIS A 101 5.07 0.93 14.22
C HIS A 101 3.82 0.52 13.42
N ALA A 102 3.13 1.47 12.77
CA ALA A 102 1.95 1.21 11.98
C ALA A 102 2.29 1.08 10.49
N CYS A 103 1.30 0.65 9.71
CA CYS A 103 1.40 0.68 8.26
C CYS A 103 0.09 1.18 7.64
N LYS A 104 0.22 1.76 6.45
CA LYS A 104 -0.88 1.99 5.52
C LYS A 104 -0.73 1.03 4.35
N MET A 105 -1.84 0.49 3.87
CA MET A 105 -1.84 -0.49 2.77
C MET A 105 -2.86 -0.07 1.74
N TYR A 106 -2.45 -0.06 0.47
CA TYR A 106 -3.27 0.33 -0.66
C TYR A 106 -3.25 -0.71 -1.76
N VAL A 107 -4.36 -0.77 -2.51
CA VAL A 107 -4.35 -1.27 -3.90
C VAL A 107 -4.48 -0.07 -4.82
N LEU A 108 -3.52 0.08 -5.72
CA LEU A 108 -3.50 1.11 -6.75
C LEU A 108 -4.00 0.53 -8.05
N THR A 109 -5.05 1.11 -8.61
CA THR A 109 -5.68 0.65 -9.86
C THR A 109 -5.53 1.72 -10.94
N PRO A 110 -4.73 1.48 -12.00
CA PRO A 110 -4.64 2.40 -13.13
C PRO A 110 -5.98 2.65 -13.82
N LYS A 111 -6.18 3.89 -14.29
CA LYS A 111 -7.34 4.29 -15.12
C LYS A 111 -7.10 4.04 -16.61
#